data_AF-K9K9Z9-F1
#
_entry.id   AF-K9K9Z9-F1
#
_cell.length_a   1.000
_cell.length_b   1.000
_cell.length_c   1.000
_cell.angle_alpha   90.00
_cell.angle_beta   90.00
_cell.angle_gamma   90.00
#
_symmetry.space_group_name_H-M   'P 1'
#
loop_
_entity.id
_entity.type
_entity.pdbx_description
1 polymer ?
#
loop_
_entity_poly.entity_id
_entity_poly.type
_entity_poly.pdbx_seq_one_letter_code
_entity_poly.pdbx_strand_id
1 'polypeptide(L)'
;TNPLYPDFSTSANNVQIDKTKPLWHNYFLCGFKGIQEHFGLSDLTGMNCLVDGNIPPSSGLSSSSALVCCAGLVTLTVLGMNLSKVELAEICTKSERYIGTEGGGMDQSISFLAEEGTAKLIEFSPLRATDVKLPSGAVFVIAHSCVEMNKAATSHFNIRVMECRLAAKLLAKSKSLPWDKVLRLEEVQARLRVSLEEMLLITEDALHPEPYSPEEVCSCLGISLQELRTQILSPNTQDVLIFKLYQRAKHVYSEAARVLQFKKICEEAPDNMVQLLGELMNQSHVSCRDMYECSCPELDQLVDIC
;
A
#
# COMPACT_ATOMS: atom_id res chain seq x y z
N THR A 1 8.94 31.70 -2.79
CA THR A 1 9.12 30.24 -2.69
C THR A 1 8.67 29.80 -1.31
N ASN A 2 7.94 28.68 -1.21
CA ASN A 2 7.49 28.14 0.07
C ASN A 2 8.71 27.52 0.78
N PRO A 3 9.11 27.98 1.98
CA PRO A 3 10.32 27.47 2.66
C PRO A 3 10.21 25.99 3.03
N LEU A 4 9.00 25.42 3.10
CA LEU A 4 8.78 23.99 3.36
C LEU A 4 9.16 23.10 2.18
N TYR A 5 9.11 23.64 0.96
CA TYR A 5 9.38 22.93 -0.29
C TYR A 5 10.38 23.76 -1.12
N PRO A 6 11.67 23.75 -0.75
CA PRO A 6 12.68 24.54 -1.43
C PRO A 6 12.87 24.08 -2.87
N ASP A 7 13.21 25.03 -3.73
CA ASP A 7 13.53 24.78 -5.14
C ASP A 7 14.63 23.71 -5.28
N PHE A 8 14.53 22.92 -6.34
CA PHE A 8 15.48 21.85 -6.67
C PHE A 8 15.80 21.89 -8.17
N SER A 9 17.05 21.60 -8.51
CA SER A 9 17.48 21.44 -9.91
C SER A 9 18.48 20.29 -10.02
N THR A 10 18.43 19.58 -11.13
CA THR A 10 19.39 18.54 -11.48
C THR A 10 19.54 18.48 -13.00
N SER A 11 20.76 18.17 -13.45
CA SER A 11 21.09 17.88 -14.85
C SER A 11 21.66 16.47 -15.00
N ALA A 12 21.50 15.61 -14.00
CA ALA A 12 22.10 14.29 -13.97
C ALA A 12 21.26 13.29 -14.79
N ASN A 13 21.86 12.69 -15.81
CA ASN A 13 21.23 11.62 -16.61
C ASN A 13 20.80 10.41 -15.74
N ASN A 14 21.59 10.05 -14.73
CA ASN A 14 21.23 9.02 -13.78
C ASN A 14 20.72 9.63 -12.48
N VAL A 15 19.40 9.77 -12.38
CA VAL A 15 18.74 10.31 -11.19
C VAL A 15 18.88 9.34 -10.01
N GLN A 16 19.61 9.78 -8.99
CA GLN A 16 19.76 9.10 -7.71
C GLN A 16 18.67 9.60 -6.75
N ILE A 17 17.92 8.66 -6.18
CA ILE A 17 16.87 8.96 -5.21
C ILE A 17 17.40 8.56 -3.84
N ASP A 18 17.67 9.55 -3.00
CA ASP A 18 18.16 9.34 -1.65
C ASP A 18 17.00 8.90 -0.75
N LYS A 19 17.10 7.65 -0.26
CA LYS A 19 16.13 7.04 0.66
C LYS A 19 16.36 7.43 2.12
N THR A 20 17.54 7.97 2.46
CA THR A 20 17.90 8.31 3.84
C THR A 20 17.20 9.58 4.31
N LYS A 21 16.93 10.50 3.38
CA LYS A 21 16.19 11.73 3.62
C LYS A 21 15.18 11.96 2.49
N PRO A 22 13.91 11.55 2.67
CA PRO A 22 12.90 11.66 1.62
C PRO A 22 12.46 13.13 1.45
N LEU A 23 13.26 13.91 0.72
CA LEU A 23 12.93 15.28 0.33
C LEU A 23 11.77 15.29 -0.67
N TRP A 24 10.97 16.36 -0.68
CA TRP A 24 9.75 16.42 -1.48
C TRP A 24 10.00 16.17 -2.99
N HIS A 25 11.10 16.70 -3.54
CA HIS A 25 11.45 16.53 -4.95
C HIS A 25 11.79 15.08 -5.30
N ASN A 26 12.18 14.23 -4.33
CA ASN A 26 12.45 12.82 -4.59
C ASN A 26 11.21 12.07 -5.06
N TYR A 27 10.01 12.45 -4.61
CA TYR A 27 8.75 11.90 -5.12
C TYR A 27 8.50 12.30 -6.59
N PHE A 28 8.79 13.55 -6.95
CA PHE A 28 8.75 13.98 -8.35
C PHE A 28 9.73 13.14 -9.20
N LEU A 29 10.95 12.96 -8.70
CA LEU A 29 11.98 12.15 -9.36
C LEU A 29 11.58 10.67 -9.48
N CYS A 30 10.80 10.11 -8.55
CA CYS A 30 10.24 8.76 -8.67
C CYS A 30 9.35 8.64 -9.92
N GLY A 31 8.40 9.57 -10.09
CA GLY A 31 7.51 9.59 -11.26
C GLY A 31 8.28 9.77 -12.57
N PHE A 32 9.18 10.77 -12.59
CA PHE A 32 10.05 11.06 -13.73
C PHE A 32 10.91 9.85 -14.15
N LYS A 33 11.63 9.27 -13.19
CA LYS A 33 12.53 8.12 -13.42
C LYS A 33 11.76 6.91 -13.92
N GLY A 34 10.59 6.62 -13.34
CA GLY A 34 9.77 5.48 -13.75
C GLY A 34 9.37 5.52 -15.23
N ILE A 35 9.03 6.70 -15.75
CA ILE A 35 8.68 6.89 -17.16
C ILE A 35 9.91 6.75 -18.06
N GLN A 36 11.04 7.37 -17.69
CA GLN A 36 12.27 7.23 -18.47
C GLN A 36 12.73 5.78 -18.58
N GLU A 37 12.74 5.05 -17.47
CA GLU A 37 13.13 3.63 -17.44
C GLU A 37 12.19 2.75 -18.26
N HIS A 38 10.88 3.04 -18.24
CA HIS A 38 9.90 2.31 -19.05
C HIS A 38 10.21 2.39 -20.55
N PHE A 39 10.64 3.56 -21.03
CA PHE A 39 11.01 3.78 -22.43
C PHE A 39 12.51 3.57 -22.72
N GLY A 40 13.30 3.13 -21.74
CA GLY A 40 14.74 2.91 -21.90
C GLY A 40 15.53 4.20 -22.21
N LEU A 41 15.07 5.35 -21.71
CA LEU A 41 15.69 6.64 -21.95
C LEU A 41 16.78 6.93 -20.92
N SER A 42 17.97 7.29 -21.41
CA SER A 42 19.14 7.63 -20.59
C SER A 42 19.32 9.13 -20.40
N ASP A 43 18.83 9.94 -21.34
CA ASP A 43 19.04 11.38 -21.36
C ASP A 43 17.93 12.10 -20.59
N LEU A 44 18.34 13.07 -19.76
CA LEU A 44 17.39 13.88 -18.99
C LEU A 44 16.54 14.75 -19.94
N THR A 45 15.22 14.62 -19.86
CA THR A 45 14.31 15.54 -20.54
C THR A 45 14.17 16.81 -19.71
N GLY A 46 14.82 17.89 -20.16
CA GLY A 46 14.82 19.16 -19.44
C GLY A 46 13.42 19.80 -19.40
N MET A 47 13.02 20.24 -18.21
CA MET A 47 11.76 20.96 -17.99
C MET A 47 11.87 21.89 -16.78
N ASN A 48 11.07 22.95 -16.76
CA ASN A 48 10.85 23.78 -15.58
C ASN A 48 9.46 23.47 -15.03
N CYS A 49 9.37 23.09 -13.75
CA CYS A 49 8.11 22.74 -13.12
C CYS A 49 7.87 23.61 -11.89
N LEU A 50 6.67 24.17 -11.80
CA LEU A 50 6.12 24.72 -10.57
C LEU A 50 5.09 23.73 -10.03
N VAL A 51 5.26 23.29 -8.79
CA VAL A 51 4.36 22.33 -8.14
C VAL A 51 3.50 23.06 -7.13
N ASP A 52 2.19 22.88 -7.23
CA ASP A 52 1.20 23.35 -6.27
C ASP A 52 0.28 22.17 -5.92
N GLY A 53 0.08 21.94 -4.62
CA GLY A 53 -0.72 20.82 -4.11
C GLY A 53 -1.42 21.21 -2.82
N ASN A 54 -2.69 20.86 -2.71
CA ASN A 54 -3.57 21.23 -1.60
C ASN A 54 -4.00 20.03 -0.74
N ILE A 55 -3.51 18.83 -1.03
CA ILE A 55 -3.74 17.63 -0.22
C ILE A 55 -2.90 17.75 1.07
N PRO A 56 -3.50 17.59 2.26
CA PRO A 56 -2.77 17.57 3.53
C PRO A 56 -1.60 16.58 3.50
N PRO A 57 -0.35 17.02 3.68
CA PRO A 57 0.82 16.16 3.57
C PRO A 57 0.90 15.19 4.74
N SER A 58 1.31 13.95 4.47
CA SER A 58 1.54 12.93 5.51
C SER A 58 0.28 12.53 6.32
N SER A 59 -0.90 12.69 5.74
CA SER A 59 -2.19 12.59 6.45
C SER A 59 -3.10 11.43 6.03
N GLY A 60 -2.53 10.40 5.38
CA GLY A 60 -3.32 9.26 4.89
C GLY A 60 -4.12 9.51 3.59
N LEU A 61 -4.00 10.69 2.98
CA LEU A 61 -4.72 11.06 1.75
C LEU A 61 -3.85 10.99 0.48
N SER A 62 -2.77 10.19 0.52
CA SER A 62 -1.94 9.87 -0.64
C SER A 62 -1.34 11.06 -1.41
N SER A 63 -0.98 12.14 -0.71
CA SER A 63 -0.30 13.29 -1.32
C SER A 63 1.03 12.93 -2.00
N SER A 64 1.73 11.90 -1.50
CA SER A 64 2.96 11.37 -2.13
C SER A 64 2.67 10.77 -3.49
N SER A 65 1.71 9.86 -3.58
CA SER A 65 1.32 9.20 -4.82
C SER A 65 0.72 10.20 -5.82
N ALA A 66 -0.03 11.19 -5.36
CA ALA A 66 -0.49 12.28 -6.22
C ALA A 66 0.68 13.02 -6.89
N LEU A 67 1.74 13.34 -6.13
CA LEU A 67 2.94 13.97 -6.66
C LEU A 67 3.71 13.05 -7.63
N VAL A 68 3.84 11.75 -7.31
CA VAL A 68 4.49 10.76 -8.19
C VAL A 68 3.72 10.61 -9.51
N CYS A 69 2.40 10.41 -9.44
CA CYS A 69 1.53 10.26 -10.60
C CYS A 69 1.55 11.50 -11.49
N CYS A 70 1.46 12.69 -10.88
CA CYS A 70 1.55 13.96 -11.60
C CYS A 70 2.91 14.10 -12.31
N ALA A 71 4.02 13.83 -11.62
CA ALA A 71 5.36 13.88 -12.21
C ALA A 71 5.54 12.87 -13.36
N GLY A 72 5.00 11.66 -13.21
CA GLY A 72 4.97 10.65 -14.28
C GLY A 72 4.19 11.13 -15.50
N LEU A 73 2.99 11.68 -15.30
CA LEU A 73 2.17 12.21 -16.39
C LEU A 73 2.82 13.42 -17.08
N VAL A 74 3.41 14.33 -16.31
CA VAL A 74 4.19 15.46 -16.84
C VAL A 74 5.32 14.95 -17.72
N THR A 75 6.10 13.97 -17.23
CA THR A 75 7.24 13.40 -17.97
C THR A 75 6.78 12.73 -19.27
N LEU A 76 5.72 11.91 -19.21
CA LEU A 76 5.13 11.28 -20.41
C LEU A 76 4.71 12.34 -21.45
N THR A 77 4.08 13.41 -20.98
CA THR A 77 3.58 14.50 -21.85
C THR A 77 4.72 15.26 -22.50
N VAL A 78 5.77 15.62 -21.75
CA VAL A 78 6.95 16.32 -22.29
C VAL A 78 7.69 15.44 -23.32
N LEU A 79 7.74 14.12 -23.10
CA LEU A 79 8.31 13.18 -24.06
C LEU A 79 7.47 12.99 -25.33
N GLY A 80 6.21 13.44 -25.35
CA GLY A 80 5.30 13.23 -26.48
C GLY A 80 4.98 11.74 -26.72
N MET A 81 5.07 10.91 -25.68
CA MET A 81 4.81 9.47 -25.73
C MET A 81 3.41 9.15 -25.17
N ASN A 82 2.93 7.92 -25.39
CA ASN A 82 1.61 7.48 -24.96
C ASN A 82 1.69 6.25 -24.05
N LEU A 83 0.89 6.26 -22.98
CA LEU A 83 0.63 5.13 -22.10
C LEU A 83 -0.86 5.15 -21.72
N SER A 84 -1.41 3.98 -21.48
CA SER A 84 -2.72 3.85 -20.85
C SER A 84 -2.67 4.30 -19.38
N LYS A 85 -3.84 4.63 -18.83
CA LYS A 85 -4.00 4.92 -17.38
C LYS A 85 -3.54 3.75 -16.50
N VAL A 86 -3.76 2.51 -16.98
CA VAL A 86 -3.33 1.28 -16.30
C VAL A 86 -1.81 1.20 -16.25
N GLU A 87 -1.13 1.40 -17.38
CA GLU A 87 0.34 1.40 -17.44
C GLU A 87 0.93 2.51 -16.56
N LEU A 88 0.37 3.71 -16.60
CA LEU A 88 0.78 4.82 -15.73
C LEU A 88 0.65 4.48 -14.25
N ALA A 89 -0.48 3.89 -13.83
CA ALA A 89 -0.68 3.45 -12.46
C ALA A 89 0.32 2.37 -12.04
N GLU A 90 0.57 1.37 -12.88
CA GLU A 90 1.52 0.29 -12.58
C GLU A 90 2.98 0.77 -12.52
N ILE A 91 3.37 1.68 -13.42
CA ILE A 91 4.70 2.29 -13.44
C ILE A 91 4.90 3.14 -12.20
N CYS A 92 3.96 4.04 -11.89
CA CYS A 92 4.05 4.91 -10.72
C CYS A 92 4.02 4.12 -9.40
N THR A 93 3.26 3.02 -9.34
CA THR A 93 3.28 2.10 -8.19
C THR A 93 4.68 1.54 -7.94
N LYS A 94 5.36 1.10 -9.01
CA LYS A 94 6.72 0.53 -8.90
C LYS A 94 7.74 1.63 -8.59
N SER A 95 7.63 2.78 -9.24
CA SER A 95 8.62 3.84 -9.13
C SER A 95 8.53 4.61 -7.81
N GLU A 96 7.36 4.74 -7.20
CA GLU A 96 7.23 5.33 -5.85
C GLU A 96 8.06 4.55 -4.82
N ARG A 97 8.26 3.24 -5.01
CA ARG A 97 9.14 2.43 -4.12
C ARG A 97 10.60 2.87 -4.15
N TYR A 98 11.02 3.67 -5.14
CA TYR A 98 12.34 4.30 -5.09
C TYR A 98 12.52 5.22 -3.89
N ILE A 99 11.44 5.75 -3.29
CA ILE A 99 11.53 6.51 -2.05
C ILE A 99 11.88 5.65 -0.83
N GLY A 100 11.74 4.32 -0.94
CA GLY A 100 12.04 3.35 0.12
C GLY A 100 10.82 2.69 0.76
N THR A 101 9.59 3.10 0.41
CA THR A 101 8.36 2.44 0.87
C THR A 101 8.02 1.23 0.01
N GLU A 102 7.67 0.11 0.63
CA GLU A 102 7.28 -1.14 -0.05
C GLU A 102 5.77 -1.23 -0.31
N GLY A 103 5.16 -0.11 -0.70
CA GLY A 103 3.71 0.05 -0.85
C GLY A 103 3.05 -0.80 -1.94
N GLY A 104 1.73 -0.94 -1.82
CA GLY A 104 0.84 -1.46 -2.86
C GLY A 104 0.56 -0.42 -3.96
N GLY A 105 -0.41 -0.71 -4.82
CA GLY A 105 -0.75 0.14 -5.97
C GLY A 105 -2.08 0.90 -5.88
N MET A 106 -2.75 0.89 -4.72
CA MET A 106 -4.09 1.48 -4.57
C MET A 106 -4.10 2.97 -4.92
N ASP A 107 -3.20 3.73 -4.31
CA ASP A 107 -3.12 5.19 -4.38
C ASP A 107 -2.88 5.70 -5.80
N GLN A 108 -1.92 5.07 -6.51
CA GLN A 108 -1.59 5.42 -7.89
C GLN A 108 -2.68 4.97 -8.85
N SER A 109 -3.28 3.80 -8.58
CA SER A 109 -4.39 3.29 -9.40
C SER A 109 -5.61 4.20 -9.31
N ILE A 110 -6.04 4.59 -8.11
CA ILE A 110 -7.20 5.48 -7.98
C ILE A 110 -6.91 6.87 -8.54
N SER A 111 -5.67 7.37 -8.42
CA SER A 111 -5.27 8.67 -9.00
C SER A 111 -5.47 8.73 -10.52
N PHE A 112 -5.16 7.64 -11.26
CA PHE A 112 -5.35 7.60 -12.71
C PHE A 112 -6.73 7.07 -13.16
N LEU A 113 -7.32 6.15 -12.40
CA LEU A 113 -8.52 5.39 -12.80
C LEU A 113 -9.82 5.89 -12.15
N ALA A 114 -9.76 6.88 -11.27
CA ALA A 114 -10.97 7.50 -10.73
C ALA A 114 -11.85 8.10 -11.84
N GLU A 115 -13.15 8.06 -11.60
CA GLU A 115 -14.17 8.71 -12.40
C GLU A 115 -15.12 9.45 -11.48
N GLU A 116 -15.56 10.63 -11.91
CA GLU A 116 -16.43 11.49 -11.12
C GLU A 116 -17.76 10.78 -10.79
N GLY A 117 -18.22 10.90 -9.55
CA GLY A 117 -19.51 10.36 -9.12
C GLY A 117 -19.54 8.87 -8.74
N THR A 118 -18.42 8.15 -8.82
CA THR A 118 -18.34 6.74 -8.41
C THR A 118 -17.08 6.43 -7.61
N ALA A 119 -17.20 5.55 -6.62
CA ALA A 119 -16.03 4.87 -6.06
C ALA A 119 -15.59 3.74 -7.01
N LYS A 120 -14.42 3.15 -6.77
CA LYS A 120 -13.90 2.00 -7.54
C LYS A 120 -13.46 0.88 -6.60
N LEU A 121 -13.83 -0.36 -6.91
CA LEU A 121 -13.11 -1.54 -6.46
C LEU A 121 -11.89 -1.70 -7.35
N ILE A 122 -10.70 -1.59 -6.77
CA ILE A 122 -9.43 -1.80 -7.48
C ILE A 122 -8.93 -3.22 -7.22
N GLU A 123 -8.75 -3.97 -8.28
CA GLU A 123 -8.21 -5.32 -8.26
C GLU A 123 -6.80 -5.32 -8.84
N PHE A 124 -5.95 -6.25 -8.41
CA PHE A 124 -4.55 -6.33 -8.84
C PHE A 124 -4.26 -7.67 -9.51
N SER A 125 -3.29 -7.69 -10.43
CA SER A 125 -2.82 -8.89 -11.15
C SER A 125 -3.94 -9.67 -11.89
N PRO A 126 -4.64 -9.06 -12.88
CA PRO A 126 -4.34 -7.77 -13.53
C PRO A 126 -4.99 -6.56 -12.84
N LEU A 127 -4.42 -5.37 -13.06
CA LEU A 127 -5.00 -4.12 -12.58
C LEU A 127 -6.35 -3.83 -13.25
N ARG A 128 -7.41 -3.75 -12.45
CA ARG A 128 -8.79 -3.41 -12.90
C ARG A 128 -9.42 -2.43 -11.92
N ALA A 129 -10.32 -1.59 -12.41
CA ALA A 129 -11.14 -0.70 -11.61
C ALA A 129 -12.61 -0.91 -11.99
N THR A 130 -13.43 -1.28 -11.01
CA THR A 130 -14.87 -1.55 -11.20
C THR A 130 -15.69 -0.55 -10.38
N ASP A 131 -16.72 0.02 -10.97
CA ASP A 131 -17.57 1.02 -10.32
C ASP A 131 -18.25 0.47 -9.07
N VAL A 132 -18.29 1.30 -8.03
CA VAL A 132 -19.02 1.04 -6.79
C VAL A 132 -19.85 2.29 -6.47
N LYS A 133 -21.17 2.15 -6.61
CA LYS A 133 -22.11 3.22 -6.27
C LYS A 133 -22.28 3.30 -4.75
N LEU A 134 -21.97 4.46 -4.19
CA LEU A 134 -22.08 4.72 -2.76
C LEU A 134 -23.54 4.96 -2.33
N PRO A 135 -23.88 4.76 -1.04
CA PRO A 135 -25.22 5.04 -0.50
C PRO A 135 -25.61 6.50 -0.72
N SER A 136 -26.82 6.76 -1.24
CA SER A 136 -27.33 8.12 -1.44
C SER A 136 -27.81 8.80 -0.16
N GLY A 137 -28.04 8.04 0.91
CA GLY A 137 -28.56 8.52 2.20
C GLY A 137 -27.49 8.87 3.24
N ALA A 138 -26.22 8.88 2.86
CA ALA A 138 -25.09 9.18 3.73
C ALA A 138 -24.03 10.00 2.99
N VAL A 139 -23.15 10.65 3.75
CA VAL A 139 -22.03 11.44 3.22
C VAL A 139 -20.74 10.94 3.85
N PHE A 140 -19.70 10.75 3.04
CA PHE A 140 -18.36 10.49 3.53
C PHE A 140 -17.71 11.82 3.94
N VAL A 141 -17.33 11.92 5.21
CA VAL A 141 -16.62 13.09 5.76
C VAL A 141 -15.21 12.67 6.14
N ILE A 142 -14.21 13.41 5.67
CA ILE A 142 -12.82 13.22 6.07
C ILE A 142 -12.52 14.13 7.25
N ALA A 143 -12.17 13.54 8.39
CA ALA A 143 -11.71 14.26 9.57
C ALA A 143 -10.22 13.96 9.80
N HIS A 144 -9.40 15.01 9.85
CA HIS A 144 -7.95 14.89 9.99
C HIS A 144 -7.55 14.90 11.47
N SER A 145 -6.84 13.87 11.96
CA SER A 145 -6.42 13.76 13.38
C SER A 145 -5.39 14.81 13.83
N CYS A 146 -4.81 15.53 12.87
CA CYS A 146 -3.73 16.51 13.07
C CYS A 146 -2.38 15.88 13.44
N VAL A 147 -2.27 14.55 13.33
CA VAL A 147 -1.02 13.81 13.46
C VAL A 147 -0.45 13.50 12.08
N GLU A 148 0.74 14.03 11.79
CA GLU A 148 1.45 13.73 10.55
C GLU A 148 2.25 12.42 10.68
N MET A 149 2.14 11.55 9.68
CA MET A 149 2.91 10.32 9.58
C MET A 149 3.54 10.20 8.19
N ASN A 150 4.84 10.53 8.10
CA ASN A 150 5.60 10.35 6.87
C ASN A 150 6.08 8.89 6.75
N LYS A 151 5.47 8.16 5.82
CA LYS A 151 5.72 6.72 5.61
C LYS A 151 7.15 6.42 5.16
N ALA A 152 7.76 7.30 4.36
CA ALA A 152 9.12 7.10 3.86
C ALA A 152 10.17 7.43 4.92
N ALA A 153 9.83 8.24 5.93
CA ALA A 153 10.74 8.63 7.00
C ALA A 153 10.75 7.63 8.18
N THR A 154 9.83 6.66 8.21
CA THR A 154 9.67 5.70 9.32
C THR A 154 9.66 4.26 8.80
N SER A 155 9.91 3.29 9.66
CA SER A 155 9.92 1.86 9.28
C SER A 155 8.56 1.18 9.43
N HIS A 156 7.60 1.78 10.16
CA HIS A 156 6.32 1.15 10.53
C HIS A 156 5.59 0.50 9.35
N PHE A 157 5.51 1.20 8.22
CA PHE A 157 4.85 0.69 7.03
C PHE A 157 5.55 -0.56 6.46
N ASN A 158 6.87 -0.51 6.27
CA ASN A 158 7.63 -1.63 5.72
C ASN A 158 7.68 -2.82 6.68
N ILE A 159 7.67 -2.60 8.00
CA ILE A 159 7.57 -3.68 8.99
C ILE A 159 6.30 -4.49 8.73
N ARG A 160 5.15 -3.83 8.55
CA ARG A 160 3.87 -4.52 8.24
C ARG A 160 3.93 -5.29 6.93
N VAL A 161 4.56 -4.72 5.89
CA VAL A 161 4.76 -5.42 4.61
C VAL A 161 5.60 -6.68 4.80
N MET A 162 6.67 -6.61 5.60
CA MET A 162 7.52 -7.78 5.89
C MET A 162 6.79 -8.81 6.73
N GLU A 163 6.04 -8.41 7.75
CA GLU A 163 5.21 -9.33 8.55
C GLU A 163 4.21 -10.08 7.66
N CYS A 164 3.51 -9.40 6.76
CA CYS A 164 2.59 -10.04 5.79
C CYS A 164 3.33 -11.00 4.84
N ARG A 165 4.50 -10.60 4.33
CA ARG A 165 5.32 -11.43 3.43
C ARG A 165 5.80 -12.70 4.13
N LEU A 166 6.28 -12.58 5.37
CA LEU A 166 6.70 -13.71 6.18
C LEU A 166 5.53 -14.62 6.54
N ALA A 167 4.39 -14.06 6.93
CA ALA A 167 3.17 -14.83 7.18
C ALA A 167 2.75 -15.62 5.94
N ALA A 168 2.76 -15.01 4.75
CA ALA A 168 2.46 -15.70 3.50
C ALA A 168 3.42 -16.88 3.21
N LYS A 169 4.72 -16.68 3.46
CA LYS A 169 5.72 -17.74 3.30
C LYS A 169 5.50 -18.90 4.28
N LEU A 170 5.25 -18.61 5.56
CA LEU A 170 4.98 -19.66 6.56
C LEU A 170 3.66 -20.39 6.28
N LEU A 171 2.60 -19.67 5.89
CA LEU A 171 1.32 -20.29 5.49
C LEU A 171 1.51 -21.21 4.29
N ALA A 172 2.22 -20.75 3.25
CA ALA A 172 2.56 -21.58 2.10
C ALA A 172 3.35 -22.83 2.50
N LYS A 173 4.36 -22.69 3.36
CA LYS A 173 5.14 -23.81 3.89
C LYS A 173 4.26 -24.82 4.64
N SER A 174 3.37 -24.35 5.51
CA SER A 174 2.46 -25.20 6.31
C SER A 174 1.52 -26.04 5.44
N LYS A 175 1.16 -25.55 4.25
CA LYS A 175 0.32 -26.25 3.26
C LYS A 175 1.12 -26.90 2.13
N SER A 176 2.44 -27.09 2.32
CA SER A 176 3.33 -27.72 1.35
C SER A 176 3.35 -27.07 -0.05
N LEU A 177 3.11 -25.76 -0.10
CA LEU A 177 3.26 -24.94 -1.30
C LEU A 177 4.71 -24.44 -1.47
N PRO A 178 5.15 -24.10 -2.69
CA PRO A 178 6.47 -23.51 -2.93
C PRO A 178 6.53 -22.08 -2.39
N TRP A 179 6.84 -21.98 -1.10
CA TRP A 179 6.88 -20.75 -0.31
C TRP A 179 7.99 -19.78 -0.74
N ASP A 180 9.06 -20.28 -1.35
CA ASP A 180 10.17 -19.49 -1.90
C ASP A 180 9.67 -18.47 -2.92
N LYS A 181 8.67 -18.88 -3.73
CA LYS A 181 8.01 -18.05 -4.75
C LYS A 181 6.80 -17.26 -4.23
N VAL A 182 6.44 -17.39 -2.96
CA VAL A 182 5.30 -16.65 -2.38
C VAL A 182 5.78 -15.31 -1.85
N LEU A 183 5.10 -14.24 -2.24
CA LEU A 183 5.37 -12.88 -1.77
C LEU A 183 4.19 -12.23 -1.04
N ARG A 184 2.96 -12.69 -1.30
CA ARG A 184 1.73 -12.08 -0.79
C ARG A 184 0.79 -13.12 -0.18
N LEU A 185 -0.03 -12.66 0.77
CA LEU A 185 -1.04 -13.48 1.42
C LEU A 185 -2.10 -14.00 0.44
N GLU A 186 -2.55 -13.16 -0.49
CA GLU A 186 -3.51 -13.54 -1.54
C GLU A 186 -2.97 -14.70 -2.41
N GLU A 187 -1.68 -14.76 -2.70
CA GLU A 187 -1.08 -15.86 -3.49
C GLU A 187 -1.25 -17.22 -2.81
N VAL A 188 -1.28 -17.26 -1.47
CA VAL A 188 -1.54 -18.49 -0.71
C VAL A 188 -2.99 -18.91 -0.91
N GLN A 189 -3.93 -17.99 -0.73
CA GLN A 189 -5.36 -18.25 -0.97
C GLN A 189 -5.60 -18.74 -2.40
N ALA A 190 -5.07 -18.05 -3.40
CA ALA A 190 -5.26 -18.37 -4.82
C ALA A 190 -4.72 -19.77 -5.16
N ARG A 191 -3.56 -20.15 -4.61
CA ARG A 191 -2.98 -21.48 -4.82
C ARG A 191 -3.76 -22.59 -4.15
N LEU A 192 -4.33 -22.33 -2.97
CA LEU A 192 -5.18 -23.30 -2.25
C LEU A 192 -6.60 -23.37 -2.81
N ARG A 193 -7.06 -22.33 -3.52
CA ARG A 193 -8.42 -22.21 -4.09
C ARG A 193 -9.51 -22.31 -3.03
N VAL A 194 -9.30 -21.62 -1.92
CA VAL A 194 -10.21 -21.56 -0.78
C VAL A 194 -10.77 -20.15 -0.59
N SER A 195 -11.88 -20.08 0.14
CA SER A 195 -12.51 -18.82 0.56
C SER A 195 -11.65 -18.04 1.57
N LEU A 196 -12.01 -16.77 1.80
CA LEU A 196 -11.34 -15.94 2.81
C LEU A 196 -11.62 -16.43 4.22
N GLU A 197 -12.81 -16.97 4.45
CA GLU A 197 -13.24 -17.59 5.71
C GLU A 197 -12.40 -18.84 6.00
N GLU A 198 -12.18 -19.70 5.00
CA GLU A 198 -11.27 -20.84 5.12
C GLU A 198 -9.82 -20.41 5.36
N MET A 199 -9.37 -19.32 4.73
CA MET A 199 -8.03 -18.77 5.01
C MET A 199 -7.87 -18.27 6.44
N LEU A 200 -8.92 -17.75 7.07
CA LEU A 200 -8.88 -17.36 8.48
C LEU A 200 -8.73 -18.56 9.41
N LEU A 201 -9.32 -19.72 9.07
CA LEU A 201 -9.14 -20.98 9.79
C LEU A 201 -7.74 -21.55 9.56
N ILE A 202 -7.26 -21.55 8.31
CA ILE A 202 -5.90 -21.97 7.97
C ILE A 202 -4.86 -21.14 8.70
N THR A 203 -5.11 -19.84 8.84
CA THR A 203 -4.23 -18.93 9.60
C THR A 203 -4.21 -19.29 11.07
N GLU A 204 -5.35 -19.65 11.65
CA GLU A 204 -5.48 -20.11 13.04
C GLU A 204 -4.65 -21.37 13.31
N ASP A 205 -4.70 -22.32 12.39
CA ASP A 205 -4.00 -23.60 12.56
C ASP A 205 -2.48 -23.48 12.32
N ALA A 206 -2.07 -22.58 11.43
CA ALA A 206 -0.69 -22.55 10.91
C ALA A 206 0.23 -21.52 11.58
N LEU A 207 -0.32 -20.44 12.14
CA LEU A 207 0.45 -19.38 12.78
C LEU A 207 0.03 -19.27 14.25
N HIS A 208 0.98 -19.36 15.18
CA HIS A 208 0.66 -19.13 16.59
C HIS A 208 0.48 -17.63 16.88
N PRO A 209 -0.33 -17.27 17.89
CA PRO A 209 -0.63 -15.87 18.19
C PRO A 209 0.55 -15.10 18.79
N GLU A 210 1.50 -15.76 19.45
CA GLU A 210 2.67 -15.05 19.98
C GLU A 210 3.58 -14.53 18.86
N PRO A 211 4.32 -13.43 19.07
CA PRO A 211 5.21 -12.92 18.04
C PRO A 211 6.36 -13.88 17.73
N TYR A 212 6.71 -13.96 16.45
CA TYR A 212 7.82 -14.75 15.96
C TYR A 212 9.16 -14.00 16.08
N SER A 213 10.22 -14.72 16.47
CA SER A 213 11.59 -14.21 16.39
C SER A 213 12.22 -14.46 15.00
N PRO A 214 13.28 -13.73 14.61
CA PRO A 214 14.03 -14.00 13.39
C PRO A 214 14.54 -15.46 13.32
N GLU A 215 15.02 -16.01 14.44
CA GLU A 215 15.55 -17.36 14.54
C GLU A 215 14.45 -18.41 14.32
N GLU A 216 13.27 -18.17 14.88
CA GLU A 216 12.10 -19.04 14.68
C GLU A 216 11.64 -19.02 13.23
N VAL A 217 11.50 -17.84 12.61
CA VAL A 217 11.18 -17.71 11.19
C VAL A 217 12.18 -18.48 10.32
N CYS A 218 13.47 -18.35 10.63
CA CYS A 218 14.53 -19.09 9.94
C CYS A 218 14.37 -20.60 10.08
N SER A 219 14.08 -21.07 11.29
CA SER A 219 13.83 -22.49 11.58
C SER A 219 12.63 -23.04 10.79
N CYS A 220 11.50 -22.33 10.79
CA CYS A 220 10.29 -22.73 10.07
C CYS A 220 10.49 -22.82 8.55
N LEU A 221 11.24 -21.88 7.98
CA LEU A 221 11.48 -21.82 6.53
C LEU A 221 12.64 -22.74 6.10
N GLY A 222 13.56 -23.06 7.01
CA GLY A 222 14.78 -23.81 6.72
C GLY A 222 15.83 -22.94 6.02
N ILE A 223 16.00 -21.70 6.48
CA ILE A 223 16.97 -20.73 5.95
C ILE A 223 17.88 -20.19 7.06
N SER A 224 18.97 -19.53 6.67
CA SER A 224 19.86 -18.81 7.58
C SER A 224 19.34 -17.39 7.89
N LEU A 225 19.80 -16.82 9.02
CA LEU A 225 19.55 -15.41 9.36
C LEU A 225 20.09 -14.44 8.29
N GLN A 226 21.18 -14.83 7.61
CA GLN A 226 21.73 -14.03 6.52
C GLN A 226 20.77 -14.00 5.33
N GLU A 227 20.18 -15.13 4.95
CA GLU A 227 19.18 -15.20 3.89
C GLU A 227 17.93 -14.40 4.25
N LEU A 228 17.44 -14.50 5.49
CA LEU A 228 16.31 -13.71 5.97
C LEU A 228 16.58 -12.19 5.81
N ARG A 229 17.74 -11.72 6.30
CA ARG A 229 18.11 -10.29 6.28
C ARG A 229 18.37 -9.74 4.87
N THR A 230 18.96 -10.54 3.98
CA THR A 230 19.45 -10.05 2.69
C THR A 230 18.51 -10.34 1.53
N GLN A 231 17.68 -11.38 1.61
CA GLN A 231 16.82 -11.81 0.50
C GLN A 231 15.33 -11.58 0.75
N ILE A 232 14.90 -11.43 2.01
CA ILE A 232 13.48 -11.32 2.36
C ILE A 232 13.13 -9.95 2.96
N LEU A 233 13.86 -9.54 3.99
CA LEU A 233 13.64 -8.27 4.69
C LEU A 233 14.09 -7.07 3.84
N SER A 234 13.41 -5.94 4.01
CA SER A 234 13.84 -4.66 3.43
C SER A 234 14.98 -4.05 4.26
N PRO A 235 15.81 -3.13 3.70
CA PRO A 235 16.93 -2.53 4.43
C PRO A 235 16.55 -1.94 5.80
N ASN A 236 15.41 -1.24 5.89
CA ASN A 236 14.94 -0.62 7.13
C ASN A 236 14.15 -1.57 8.07
N THR A 237 14.20 -2.88 7.83
CA THR A 237 13.53 -3.90 8.68
C THR A 237 14.48 -5.02 9.11
N GLN A 238 15.77 -4.96 8.78
CA GLN A 238 16.75 -6.02 9.06
C GLN A 238 17.00 -6.25 10.56
N ASP A 239 16.82 -5.21 11.37
CA ASP A 239 17.03 -5.23 12.82
C ASP A 239 15.74 -5.46 13.62
N VAL A 240 14.62 -5.78 12.94
CA VAL A 240 13.36 -6.14 13.60
C VAL A 240 13.52 -7.48 14.31
N LEU A 241 13.17 -7.50 15.60
CA LEU A 241 13.30 -8.67 16.46
C LEU A 241 11.98 -9.41 16.71
N ILE A 242 10.85 -8.83 16.29
CA ILE A 242 9.50 -9.26 16.63
C ILE A 242 8.63 -9.17 15.39
N PHE A 243 8.03 -10.29 14.96
CA PHE A 243 7.09 -10.34 13.83
C PHE A 243 5.73 -10.90 14.27
N LYS A 244 4.67 -10.10 14.18
CA LYS A 244 3.30 -10.50 14.57
C LYS A 244 2.53 -11.12 13.39
N LEU A 245 3.04 -12.25 12.90
CA LEU A 245 2.59 -12.88 11.65
C LEU A 245 1.09 -13.24 11.68
N TYR A 246 0.63 -13.86 12.77
CA TYR A 246 -0.77 -14.26 12.95
C TYR A 246 -1.69 -13.05 12.84
N GLN A 247 -1.43 -11.99 13.60
CA GLN A 247 -2.31 -10.82 13.65
C GLN A 247 -2.39 -10.13 12.29
N ARG A 248 -1.27 -10.03 11.57
CA ARG A 248 -1.25 -9.36 10.26
C ARG A 248 -2.01 -10.18 9.22
N ALA A 249 -1.85 -11.50 9.21
CA ALA A 249 -2.61 -12.37 8.33
C ALA A 249 -4.12 -12.33 8.62
N LYS A 250 -4.52 -12.40 9.90
CA LYS A 250 -5.94 -12.29 10.31
C LYS A 250 -6.55 -10.95 9.89
N HIS A 251 -5.83 -9.85 10.09
CA HIS A 251 -6.25 -8.54 9.61
C HIS A 251 -6.47 -8.56 8.10
N VAL A 252 -5.46 -8.97 7.30
CA VAL A 252 -5.52 -8.88 5.84
C VAL A 252 -6.65 -9.73 5.24
N TYR A 253 -6.80 -11.00 5.65
CA TYR A 253 -7.87 -11.84 5.09
C TYR A 253 -9.26 -11.35 5.50
N SER A 254 -9.43 -10.89 6.75
CA SER A 254 -10.73 -10.35 7.19
C SER A 254 -11.05 -9.01 6.53
N GLU A 255 -10.06 -8.16 6.28
CA GLU A 255 -10.24 -6.86 5.59
C GLU A 255 -10.60 -7.07 4.12
N ALA A 256 -9.95 -8.01 3.44
CA ALA A 256 -10.32 -8.38 2.07
C ALA A 256 -11.79 -8.85 1.99
N ALA A 257 -12.26 -9.63 2.99
CA ALA A 257 -13.64 -10.08 3.04
C ALA A 257 -14.62 -8.91 3.24
N ARG A 258 -14.27 -7.96 4.13
CA ARG A 258 -15.05 -6.73 4.36
C ARG A 258 -15.18 -5.89 3.09
N VAL A 259 -14.12 -5.76 2.28
CA VAL A 259 -14.16 -5.03 1.01
C VAL A 259 -15.16 -5.66 0.02
N LEU A 260 -15.11 -6.98 -0.14
CA LEU A 260 -16.04 -7.69 -1.03
C LEU A 260 -17.48 -7.60 -0.53
N GLN A 261 -17.69 -7.68 0.78
CA GLN A 261 -18.99 -7.53 1.40
C GLN A 261 -19.54 -6.11 1.26
N PHE A 262 -18.71 -5.08 1.46
CA PHE A 262 -19.07 -3.67 1.27
C PHE A 262 -19.58 -3.44 -0.15
N LYS A 263 -18.82 -3.90 -1.16
CA LYS A 263 -19.24 -3.80 -2.57
C LYS A 263 -20.56 -4.52 -2.80
N LYS A 264 -20.72 -5.75 -2.31
CA LYS A 264 -21.95 -6.53 -2.47
C LYS A 264 -23.16 -5.80 -1.89
N ILE A 265 -23.03 -5.21 -0.70
CA ILE A 265 -24.10 -4.42 -0.06
C ILE A 265 -24.45 -3.18 -0.90
N CYS A 266 -23.45 -2.49 -1.46
CA CYS A 266 -23.66 -1.38 -2.40
C CYS A 266 -24.44 -1.80 -3.66
N GLU A 267 -24.20 -3.01 -4.17
CA GLU A 267 -24.89 -3.56 -5.34
C GLU A 267 -26.32 -4.02 -5.04
N GLU A 268 -26.54 -4.68 -3.91
CA GLU A 268 -27.86 -5.20 -3.51
C GLU A 268 -28.81 -4.11 -2.99
N ALA A 269 -28.24 -3.05 -2.42
CA ALA A 269 -28.95 -1.91 -1.86
C ALA A 269 -30.12 -2.24 -0.92
N PRO A 270 -29.88 -3.00 0.16
CA PRO A 270 -30.91 -3.30 1.15
C PRO A 270 -31.35 -2.04 1.93
N ASP A 271 -32.55 -2.07 2.53
CA ASP A 271 -33.10 -0.91 3.25
C ASP A 271 -32.19 -0.42 4.40
N ASN A 272 -31.46 -1.34 5.04
CA ASN A 272 -30.50 -1.04 6.11
C ASN A 272 -29.04 -0.89 5.61
N MET A 273 -28.83 -0.61 4.31
CA MET A 273 -27.49 -0.52 3.68
C MET A 273 -26.52 0.35 4.49
N VAL A 274 -26.91 1.58 4.86
CA VAL A 274 -26.03 2.52 5.57
C VAL A 274 -25.54 1.94 6.90
N GLN A 275 -26.44 1.27 7.64
CA GLN A 275 -26.07 0.62 8.90
C GLN A 275 -25.06 -0.51 8.66
N LEU A 276 -25.31 -1.40 7.69
CA LEU A 276 -24.42 -2.52 7.38
C LEU A 276 -23.03 -2.05 6.92
N LEU A 277 -22.98 -1.02 6.07
CA LEU A 277 -21.71 -0.43 5.62
C LEU A 277 -20.96 0.23 6.78
N GLY A 278 -21.67 0.93 7.67
CA GLY A 278 -21.09 1.52 8.89
C GLY A 278 -20.51 0.46 9.83
N GLU A 279 -21.20 -0.67 10.02
CA GLU A 279 -20.69 -1.80 10.79
C GLU A 279 -19.39 -2.37 10.20
N LEU A 280 -19.31 -2.51 8.86
CA LEU A 280 -18.09 -2.96 8.18
C LEU A 280 -16.92 -1.97 8.37
N MET A 281 -17.19 -0.67 8.28
CA MET A 281 -16.18 0.38 8.48
C MET A 281 -15.65 0.39 9.92
N ASN A 282 -16.54 0.25 10.91
CA ASN A 282 -16.16 0.17 12.32
C ASN A 282 -15.32 -1.10 12.60
N GLN A 283 -15.70 -2.24 12.03
CA GLN A 283 -14.93 -3.47 12.12
C GLN A 283 -13.54 -3.35 11.46
N SER A 284 -13.45 -2.66 10.32
CA SER A 284 -12.16 -2.33 9.68
C SER A 284 -11.29 -1.51 10.62
N HIS A 285 -11.83 -0.43 11.22
CA HIS A 285 -11.08 0.41 12.16
C HIS A 285 -10.59 -0.39 13.38
N VAL A 286 -11.45 -1.19 14.01
CA VAL A 286 -11.06 -2.07 15.13
C VAL A 286 -9.96 -3.06 14.71
N SER A 287 -10.06 -3.65 13.52
CA SER A 287 -9.02 -4.54 13.01
C SER A 287 -7.70 -3.82 12.75
N CYS A 288 -7.74 -2.60 12.18
CA CYS A 288 -6.57 -1.74 12.00
C CYS A 288 -5.91 -1.38 13.33
N ARG A 289 -6.70 -1.03 14.35
CA ARG A 289 -6.21 -0.67 15.68
C ARG A 289 -5.62 -1.87 16.42
N ASP A 290 -6.36 -2.97 16.52
CA ASP A 290 -6.04 -4.06 17.45
C ASP A 290 -5.21 -5.17 16.79
N MET A 291 -5.48 -5.48 15.51
CA MET A 291 -4.81 -6.59 14.79
C MET A 291 -3.66 -6.09 13.92
N TYR A 292 -3.85 -5.00 13.18
CA TYR A 292 -2.78 -4.43 12.36
C TYR A 292 -1.92 -3.42 13.11
N GLU A 293 -2.37 -2.92 14.27
CA GLU A 293 -1.65 -1.96 15.10
C GLU A 293 -1.12 -0.79 14.27
N CYS A 294 -2.01 -0.16 13.50
CA CYS A 294 -1.73 0.98 12.63
C CYS A 294 -2.63 2.21 12.91
N SER A 295 -3.38 2.20 14.03
CA SER A 295 -4.04 3.39 14.56
C SER A 295 -3.13 4.14 15.55
N CYS A 296 -3.63 5.24 16.11
CA CYS A 296 -3.00 5.99 17.20
C CYS A 296 -4.08 6.60 18.12
N PRO A 297 -3.73 7.04 19.33
CA PRO A 297 -4.71 7.58 20.29
C PRO A 297 -5.57 8.72 19.75
N GLU A 298 -4.99 9.62 18.96
CA GLU A 298 -5.69 10.74 18.34
C GLU A 298 -6.67 10.29 17.25
N LEU A 299 -6.34 9.23 16.51
CA LEU A 299 -7.26 8.61 15.54
C LEU A 299 -8.40 7.91 16.27
N ASP A 300 -8.10 7.13 17.31
CA ASP A 300 -9.10 6.39 18.08
C ASP A 300 -10.10 7.36 18.74
N GLN A 301 -9.60 8.43 19.37
CA GLN A 301 -10.45 9.47 19.96
C GLN A 301 -11.30 10.17 18.90
N LEU A 302 -10.74 10.47 17.72
CA LEU A 302 -11.48 11.13 16.65
C LEU A 302 -12.59 10.23 16.10
N VAL A 303 -12.32 8.93 15.96
CA VAL A 303 -13.30 7.93 15.52
C VAL A 303 -14.43 7.81 16.54
N ASP A 304 -14.15 7.83 17.84
CA ASP A 304 -15.18 7.78 18.88
C ASP A 304 -16.08 9.03 18.91
N ILE A 305 -15.60 10.19 18.43
CA ILE A 305 -16.37 11.44 18.32
C ILE A 305 -17.31 11.43 17.11
N CYS A 306 -16.93 10.73 16.04
CA CYS A 306 -17.66 10.67 14.76
C CYS A 306 -18.84 9.69 14.81
#